data_AF-A0A634SUF4-F1
#
_entry.id   AF-A0A634SUF4-F1
#
_cell.length_a   1.000
_cell.length_b   1.000
_cell.length_c   1.000
_cell.angle_alpha   90.00
_cell.angle_beta   90.00
_cell.angle_gamma   90.00
#
_symmetry.space_group_name_H-M   'P 1'
#
loop_
_entity.id
_entity.type
_entity.pdbx_description
1 polymer ?
#
loop_
_entity_poly.entity_id
_entity_poly.type
_entity_poly.pdbx_seq_one_letter_code
_entity_poly.pdbx_strand_id
1 'polypeptide(L)'
;MQTEAEVLTDHNELICSTSIERIVTGRNAALSLIEILIHKLDDISRLTSSIGGDVAEHWAMRQGHSFDCWLMQPVDKAMPVITRNIDRSIWRDLMLKSGMLTLMDAEARSQWAKNLEGGDLPAISEANILSTFE
;
A
#
# COMPACT_ATOMS: atom_id res chain seq x y z
N MET A 1 -20.86 -0.70 -46.76
CA MET A 1 -21.26 -1.42 -45.54
C MET A 1 -20.42 -0.89 -44.40
N GLN A 2 -21.03 -0.07 -43.53
CA GLN A 2 -20.50 0.31 -42.22
C GLN A 2 -20.28 -0.93 -41.34
N THR A 3 -19.27 -0.88 -40.49
CA THR A 3 -19.50 -0.79 -39.04
C THR A 3 -18.23 -0.25 -38.38
N GLU A 4 -18.36 0.96 -37.83
CA GLU A 4 -17.54 1.47 -36.75
C GLU A 4 -17.50 0.45 -35.61
N ALA A 5 -16.30 0.17 -35.13
CA ALA A 5 -16.10 -0.16 -33.73
C ALA A 5 -15.07 0.85 -33.19
N GLU A 6 -15.47 2.12 -33.20
CA GLU A 6 -15.07 3.03 -32.13
C GLU A 6 -15.51 2.37 -30.82
N VAL A 7 -14.66 1.54 -30.24
CA VAL A 7 -14.80 1.17 -28.83
C VAL A 7 -14.19 2.33 -28.08
N LEU A 8 -15.03 3.33 -27.84
CA LEU A 8 -14.94 4.25 -26.73
C LEU A 8 -14.41 3.46 -25.53
N THR A 9 -13.14 3.66 -25.19
CA THR A 9 -12.65 3.34 -23.85
C THR A 9 -13.36 4.30 -22.90
N ASP A 10 -14.61 3.99 -22.57
CA ASP A 10 -15.27 4.57 -21.42
C ASP A 10 -14.39 4.25 -20.22
N HIS A 11 -13.86 5.30 -19.59
CA HIS A 11 -12.90 5.22 -18.49
C HIS A 11 -13.59 4.79 -17.18
N ASN A 12 -14.30 3.67 -17.23
CA ASN A 12 -14.87 2.97 -16.09
C ASN A 12 -14.50 1.50 -16.22
N GLU A 13 -13.20 1.21 -16.12
CA GLU A 13 -12.70 -0.16 -16.12
C GLU A 13 -13.28 -0.87 -14.88
N LEU A 14 -14.30 -1.70 -15.10
CA LEU A 14 -14.75 -2.69 -14.12
C LEU A 14 -13.52 -3.40 -13.56
N ILE A 15 -13.35 -3.36 -12.24
CA ILE A 15 -12.26 -4.10 -11.59
C ILE A 15 -12.55 -5.59 -11.79
N CYS A 16 -11.83 -6.22 -12.72
CA CYS A 16 -11.99 -7.64 -12.98
C CYS A 16 -11.40 -8.47 -11.83
N SER A 17 -11.99 -9.64 -11.53
CA SER A 17 -11.54 -10.51 -10.43
C SER A 17 -10.07 -10.91 -10.54
N THR A 18 -9.55 -11.07 -11.76
CA THR A 18 -8.12 -11.34 -12.01
C THR A 18 -7.20 -10.18 -11.61
N SER A 19 -7.70 -8.93 -11.69
CA SER A 19 -6.98 -7.76 -11.19
C SER A 19 -6.96 -7.74 -9.66
N ILE A 20 -8.07 -8.11 -9.00
CA ILE A 20 -8.17 -8.17 -7.54
C ILE A 20 -7.20 -9.22 -6.98
N GLU A 21 -7.21 -10.44 -7.52
CA GLU A 21 -6.31 -11.52 -7.12
C GLU A 21 -4.84 -11.10 -7.24
N ARG A 22 -4.49 -10.44 -8.36
CA ARG A 22 -3.14 -9.92 -8.59
C ARG A 22 -2.74 -8.83 -7.58
N ILE A 23 -3.66 -7.94 -7.22
CA ILE A 23 -3.42 -6.89 -6.23
C ILE A 23 -3.19 -7.50 -4.84
N VAL A 24 -4.06 -8.41 -4.41
CA VAL A 24 -3.96 -9.06 -3.09
C VAL A 24 -2.68 -9.89 -2.99
N THR A 25 -2.39 -10.70 -4.01
CA THR A 25 -1.16 -11.51 -4.05
C THR A 25 0.09 -10.65 -4.08
N GLY A 26 0.11 -9.59 -4.92
CA GLY A 26 1.23 -8.66 -5.00
C GLY A 26 1.47 -7.92 -3.69
N ARG A 27 0.41 -7.46 -3.02
CA ARG A 27 0.46 -6.81 -1.71
C ARG A 27 1.05 -7.75 -0.64
N ASN A 28 0.58 -8.99 -0.57
CA ASN A 28 1.07 -9.97 0.41
C ASN A 28 2.53 -10.34 0.17
N ALA A 29 2.93 -10.53 -1.09
CA ALA A 29 4.32 -10.77 -1.45
C ALA A 29 5.22 -9.58 -1.06
N ALA A 30 4.79 -8.35 -1.33
CA ALA A 30 5.53 -7.15 -0.95
C ALA A 30 5.72 -7.03 0.56
N LEU A 31 4.67 -7.26 1.36
CA LEU A 31 4.76 -7.20 2.82
C LEU A 31 5.70 -8.27 3.39
N SER A 32 5.64 -9.50 2.86
CA SER A 32 6.58 -10.56 3.26
C SER A 32 8.03 -10.18 2.96
N LEU A 33 8.30 -9.60 1.79
CA LEU A 33 9.64 -9.13 1.43
C LEU A 33 10.13 -7.98 2.31
N ILE A 34 9.23 -7.07 2.71
CA ILE A 34 9.56 -5.96 3.61
C ILE A 34 9.89 -6.47 5.01
N GLU A 35 9.12 -7.43 5.55
CA GLU A 35 9.41 -8.04 6.85
C GLU A 35 10.79 -8.71 6.87
N ILE A 36 11.10 -9.48 5.81
CA ILE A 36 12.42 -10.10 5.62
C ILE A 36 13.52 -9.03 5.55
N LEU A 37 13.27 -7.91 4.87
CA LEU A 37 14.23 -6.81 4.76
C LEU A 37 14.55 -6.19 6.13
N ILE A 38 13.53 -5.92 6.94
CA ILE A 38 13.72 -5.32 8.28
C ILE A 38 14.53 -6.27 9.17
N HIS A 39 14.20 -7.57 9.19
CA HIS A 39 15.00 -8.56 9.92
C HIS A 39 16.45 -8.64 9.44
N LYS A 40 16.68 -8.61 8.13
CA LYS A 40 18.03 -8.59 7.57
C LYS A 40 18.81 -7.34 7.96
N LEU A 41 18.17 -6.17 7.99
CA LEU A 41 18.81 -4.92 8.43
C LEU A 41 19.20 -4.97 9.91
N ASP A 42 18.36 -5.59 10.74
CA ASP A 42 18.63 -5.82 12.16
C ASP A 42 19.80 -6.81 12.37
N ASP A 43 19.84 -7.91 11.61
CA ASP A 43 20.98 -8.85 11.60
C ASP A 43 22.29 -8.16 11.20
N ILE A 44 22.26 -7.36 10.13
CA ILE A 44 23.42 -6.60 9.66
C ILE A 44 23.85 -5.62 10.74
N SER A 45 22.91 -4.92 11.39
CA SER A 45 23.20 -3.96 12.46
C SER A 45 23.91 -4.62 13.65
N ARG A 46 23.47 -5.83 14.04
CA ARG A 46 24.16 -6.63 15.07
C ARG A 46 25.58 -6.98 14.63
N LEU A 47 25.75 -7.44 13.39
CA LEU A 47 27.05 -7.83 12.87
C LEU A 47 28.02 -6.64 12.80
N THR A 48 27.60 -5.52 12.22
CA THR A 48 28.44 -4.32 12.09
C THR A 48 28.77 -3.73 13.45
N SER A 49 27.81 -3.67 14.38
CA SER A 49 28.06 -3.21 15.75
C SER A 49 29.10 -4.09 16.46
N SER A 50 29.04 -5.41 16.28
CA SER A 50 29.99 -6.35 16.91
C SER A 50 31.45 -6.15 16.48
N ILE A 51 31.69 -5.54 15.32
CA ILE A 51 33.03 -5.22 14.80
C ILE A 51 33.38 -3.72 14.91
N GLY A 52 32.58 -2.94 15.65
CA GLY A 52 32.80 -1.49 15.83
C GLY A 52 32.32 -0.60 14.69
N GLY A 53 31.55 -1.15 13.74
CA GLY A 53 31.01 -0.46 12.57
C GLY A 53 29.64 0.21 12.76
N ASP A 54 29.17 0.33 14.00
CA ASP A 54 27.86 0.92 14.37
C ASP A 54 26.63 0.17 13.80
N VAL A 55 25.41 0.67 14.02
CA VAL A 55 24.13 0.12 13.53
C VAL A 55 23.63 0.82 12.26
N ALA A 56 22.66 0.20 11.56
CA ALA A 56 22.10 0.75 10.31
C ALA A 56 21.62 2.19 10.41
N GLU A 57 21.07 2.60 11.55
CA GLU A 57 20.64 3.98 11.76
C GLU A 57 21.78 4.99 11.57
N HIS A 58 23.01 4.65 11.95
CA HIS A 58 24.15 5.56 11.87
C HIS A 58 24.81 5.61 10.48
N TRP A 59 24.90 4.47 9.79
CA TRP A 59 25.58 4.39 8.49
C TRP A 59 24.65 4.45 7.27
N ALA A 60 23.37 4.09 7.41
CA ALA A 60 22.41 4.12 6.30
C ALA A 60 21.69 5.48 6.17
N MET A 61 21.61 6.25 7.26
CA MET A 61 20.84 7.49 7.30
C MET A 61 21.75 8.71 7.22
N ARG A 62 21.36 9.70 6.41
CA ARG A 62 22.10 10.96 6.29
C ARG A 62 21.91 11.79 7.56
N GLN A 63 23.00 12.26 8.18
CA GLN A 63 22.95 13.11 9.38
C GLN A 63 22.06 14.34 9.15
N GLY A 64 21.14 14.60 10.10
CA GLY A 64 20.14 15.67 10.01
C GLY A 64 18.91 15.32 9.16
N HIS A 65 18.85 14.12 8.57
CA HIS A 65 17.75 13.62 7.75
C HIS A 65 17.31 12.22 8.17
N SER A 66 17.53 11.84 9.43
CA SER A 66 16.88 10.69 10.05
C SER A 66 15.39 11.00 10.23
N PHE A 67 14.67 11.19 9.13
CA PHE A 67 13.22 11.06 9.17
C PHE A 67 12.92 9.67 9.70
N ASP A 68 11.89 9.56 10.54
CA ASP A 68 11.41 8.34 11.19
C ASP A 68 11.17 7.21 10.17
N CYS A 69 12.24 6.54 9.73
CA CYS A 69 12.19 5.54 8.69
C CYS A 69 11.68 4.25 9.32
N TRP A 70 10.50 3.82 8.88
CA TRP A 70 9.88 2.59 9.36
C TRP A 70 10.76 1.35 9.12
N LEU A 71 11.64 1.36 8.11
CA LEU A 71 12.58 0.26 7.87
C LEU A 71 13.68 0.14 8.93
N MET A 72 13.90 1.18 9.74
CA MET A 72 14.85 1.18 10.85
C MET A 72 14.16 0.84 12.18
N GLN A 73 12.84 0.64 12.19
CA GLN A 73 12.09 0.28 13.39
C GLN A 73 11.96 -1.25 13.52
N PRO A 74 11.79 -1.76 14.75
CA PRO A 74 11.43 -3.17 14.98
C PRO A 74 10.20 -3.60 14.17
N VAL A 75 10.19 -4.86 13.73
CA VAL A 75 9.14 -5.42 12.85
C VAL A 75 7.73 -5.23 13.42
N ASP A 76 7.55 -5.41 14.73
CA ASP A 76 6.28 -5.26 15.45
C ASP A 76 5.73 -3.83 15.38
N LYS A 77 6.61 -2.83 15.27
CA LYS A 77 6.23 -1.41 15.14
C LYS A 77 6.11 -0.98 13.68
N ALA A 78 7.02 -1.46 12.83
CA ALA A 78 7.10 -1.05 11.43
C ALA A 78 5.95 -1.63 10.59
N MET A 79 5.71 -2.94 10.71
CA MET A 79 4.81 -3.66 9.81
C MET A 79 3.36 -3.16 9.86
N PRO A 80 2.75 -2.85 11.01
CA PRO A 80 1.39 -2.31 11.03
C PRO A 80 1.27 -0.98 10.28
N VAL A 81 2.26 -0.10 10.43
CA VAL A 81 2.25 1.23 9.78
C VAL A 81 2.50 1.11 8.28
N ILE A 82 3.48 0.30 7.87
CA ILE A 82 3.78 0.05 6.47
C ILE A 82 2.58 -0.59 5.76
N THR A 83 1.98 -1.62 6.38
CA THR A 83 0.79 -2.29 5.88
C THR A 83 -0.35 -1.30 5.64
N ARG A 84 -0.67 -0.48 6.65
CA ARG A 84 -1.70 0.56 6.54
C ARG A 84 -1.42 1.55 5.41
N ASN A 85 -0.16 1.98 5.23
CA ASN A 85 0.22 2.94 4.21
C ASN A 85 0.10 2.36 2.78
N ILE A 86 0.49 1.08 2.61
CA ILE A 86 0.33 0.36 1.36
C ILE A 86 -1.16 0.16 1.06
N ASP A 87 -1.93 -0.36 2.03
CA ASP A 87 -3.36 -0.62 1.87
C ASP A 87 -4.12 0.67 1.53
N ARG A 88 -3.82 1.78 2.22
CA ARG A 88 -4.34 3.12 1.89
C ARG A 88 -4.07 3.52 0.44
N SER A 89 -2.86 3.26 -0.06
CA SER A 89 -2.47 3.65 -1.42
C SER A 89 -3.17 2.77 -2.46
N ILE A 90 -3.32 1.48 -2.19
CA ILE A 90 -4.09 0.55 -3.02
C ILE A 90 -5.55 0.98 -3.07
N TRP A 91 -6.17 1.29 -1.94
CA TRP A 91 -7.56 1.77 -1.89
C TRP A 91 -7.77 3.06 -2.69
N ARG A 92 -6.83 4.01 -2.61
CA ARG A 92 -6.88 5.23 -3.42
C ARG A 92 -6.86 4.92 -4.92
N ASP A 93 -5.98 4.01 -5.33
CA ASP A 93 -5.84 3.60 -6.74
C ASP A 93 -7.08 2.86 -7.23
N LEU A 94 -7.63 1.92 -6.44
CA LEU A 94 -8.86 1.20 -6.74
C LEU A 94 -10.05 2.16 -6.94
N MET A 95 -10.23 3.11 -6.03
CA MET A 95 -11.31 4.11 -6.10
C MET A 95 -11.18 5.07 -7.28
N LEU A 96 -9.94 5.38 -7.67
CA LEU A 96 -9.67 6.23 -8.83
C LEU A 96 -9.96 5.47 -10.14
N LYS A 97 -9.48 4.23 -10.28
CA LYS A 97 -9.61 3.43 -11.50
C LYS A 97 -11.02 2.91 -11.76
N SER A 98 -11.76 2.60 -10.69
CA SER A 98 -13.17 2.17 -10.78
C SER A 98 -14.13 3.31 -11.15
N GLY A 99 -13.67 4.56 -11.18
CA GLY A 99 -14.55 5.73 -11.34
C GLY A 99 -15.48 5.96 -10.15
N MET A 100 -15.40 5.17 -9.08
CA MET A 100 -16.33 5.25 -7.95
C MET A 100 -16.33 6.64 -7.29
N LEU A 101 -15.17 7.29 -7.26
CA LEU A 101 -15.06 8.66 -6.75
C LEU A 101 -15.94 9.66 -7.50
N THR A 102 -16.31 9.45 -8.77
CA THR A 102 -17.16 10.38 -9.53
C THR A 102 -18.65 10.12 -9.30
N LEU A 103 -19.00 8.88 -8.94
CA LEU A 103 -20.38 8.45 -8.65
C LEU A 103 -20.85 8.86 -7.24
N MET A 104 -19.91 9.02 -6.30
CA MET A 104 -20.21 9.44 -4.93
C MET A 104 -20.71 10.89 -4.83
N ASP A 105 -21.66 11.14 -3.94
CA ASP A 105 -22.02 12.49 -3.52
C ASP A 105 -20.90 13.16 -2.68
N ALA A 106 -21.10 14.43 -2.33
CA ALA A 106 -20.12 15.21 -1.59
C ALA A 106 -19.88 14.69 -0.16
N GLU A 107 -20.91 14.13 0.50
CA GLU A 107 -20.81 13.61 1.86
C GLU A 107 -20.02 12.29 1.85
N ALA A 108 -20.40 11.36 0.97
CA ALA A 108 -19.73 10.09 0.80
C ALA A 108 -18.25 10.28 0.42
N ARG A 109 -17.94 11.21 -0.48
CA ARG A 109 -16.55 11.54 -0.85
C ARG A 109 -15.76 12.13 0.33
N SER A 110 -16.38 12.97 1.16
CA SER A 110 -15.74 13.53 2.36
C SER A 110 -15.47 12.46 3.42
N GLN A 111 -16.42 11.55 3.66
CA GLN A 111 -16.24 10.43 4.58
C GLN A 111 -15.13 9.48 4.10
N TRP A 112 -15.10 9.18 2.80
CA TRP A 112 -14.02 8.39 2.21
C TRP A 112 -12.63 9.03 2.44
N ALA A 113 -12.50 10.34 2.20
CA ALA A 113 -11.24 11.05 2.44
C ALA A 113 -10.81 10.96 3.91
N LYS A 114 -11.75 11.10 4.85
CA LYS A 114 -11.49 10.94 6.30
C LYS A 114 -11.03 9.53 6.65
N ASN A 115 -11.69 8.49 6.13
CA ASN A 115 -11.31 7.09 6.38
C ASN A 115 -9.91 6.79 5.81
N LEU A 116 -9.61 7.34 4.63
CA LEU A 116 -8.31 7.25 3.99
C LEU A 116 -7.22 7.87 4.86
N GLU A 117 -7.44 9.07 5.41
CA GLU A 117 -6.50 9.77 6.30
C GLU A 117 -6.37 9.12 7.69
N GLY A 118 -7.49 8.72 8.30
CA GLY A 118 -7.54 8.05 9.60
C GLY A 118 -6.96 6.64 9.57
N GLY A 119 -7.00 5.97 8.41
CA GLY A 119 -6.59 4.58 8.28
C GLY A 119 -7.67 3.58 8.72
N ASP A 120 -8.91 4.03 8.86
CA ASP A 120 -10.09 3.20 9.14
C ASP A 120 -10.62 2.57 7.86
N LEU A 121 -9.72 1.91 7.11
CA LEU A 121 -10.04 1.20 5.88
C LEU A 121 -9.99 -0.32 6.12
N PRO A 122 -10.86 -1.09 5.45
CA PRO A 122 -10.79 -2.54 5.53
C PRO A 122 -9.45 -3.03 4.98
N ALA A 123 -8.94 -4.13 5.54
CA ALA A 123 -7.71 -4.74 5.05
C ALA A 123 -7.85 -5.13 3.57
N ILE A 124 -6.76 -5.04 2.80
CA ILE A 124 -6.77 -5.48 1.41
C ILE A 124 -6.94 -7.00 1.35
N SER A 125 -8.11 -7.44 0.91
CA SER A 125 -8.48 -8.83 0.63
C SER A 125 -9.52 -8.87 -0.48
N GLU A 126 -9.67 -10.01 -1.15
CA GLU A 126 -10.66 -10.15 -2.23
C GLU A 126 -12.08 -9.84 -1.74
N ALA A 127 -12.46 -10.40 -0.59
CA ALA A 127 -13.78 -10.19 0.01
C ALA A 127 -14.05 -8.71 0.33
N ASN A 128 -13.07 -8.00 0.90
CA ASN A 128 -13.25 -6.60 1.24
C ASN A 128 -13.29 -5.70 0.00
N ILE A 129 -12.49 -6.01 -1.02
CA ILE A 129 -12.50 -5.26 -2.29
C ILE A 129 -13.84 -5.47 -2.98
N LEU A 130 -14.29 -6.72 -3.15
CA LEU A 130 -15.58 -7.02 -3.76
C LEU A 130 -16.73 -6.35 -3.00
N SER A 131 -16.78 -6.49 -1.67
CA SER A 131 -17.80 -5.86 -0.84
C SER A 131 -17.81 -4.32 -0.89
N THR A 132 -16.72 -3.68 -1.31
CA THR A 132 -16.64 -2.21 -1.44
C THR A 132 -17.16 -1.72 -2.80
N PHE A 133 -17.13 -2.57 -3.83
CA PHE A 133 -17.50 -2.23 -5.20
C PHE A 133 -18.78 -2.93 -5.70
N GLU A 134 -19.41 -3.76 -4.87
CA GLU A 134 -20.79 -4.25 -5.04
C GLU A 134 -21.82 -3.13 -4.76
#